data_AF-A0A0F0KZT6-F1
#
_entry.id   AF-A0A0F0KZT6-F1
#
_cell.length_a   1.000
_cell.length_b   1.000
_cell.length_c   1.000
_cell.angle_alpha   90.00
_cell.angle_beta   90.00
_cell.angle_gamma   90.00
#
_symmetry.space_group_name_H-M   'P 1'
#
loop_
_entity.id
_entity.type
_entity.pdbx_description
1 polymer ?
#
loop_
_entity_poly.entity_id
_entity_poly.type
_entity_poly.pdbx_seq_one_letter_code
_entity_poly.pdbx_strand_id
1 'polypeptide(L)'
;MAGTEFTTTVLVQLCTERTRDLAPGATYFADMATTEWLSSSSLWFVVIPKTLDGVDSVAVCGIGGTQEAPVVALAGESVPSGVADVRQELLAGAPGGES
;
A
#
# COMPACT_ATOMS: atom_id res chain seq x y z
N MET A 1 19.80 -9.98 -11.39
CA MET A 1 20.06 -8.84 -10.49
C MET A 1 19.52 -9.22 -9.13
N ALA A 2 20.38 -9.34 -8.12
CA ALA A 2 19.94 -9.53 -6.74
C ALA A 2 19.86 -8.13 -6.13
N GLY A 3 18.68 -7.52 -6.17
CA GLY A 3 18.44 -6.28 -5.42
C GLY A 3 18.08 -6.62 -3.98
N THR A 4 18.27 -5.66 -3.09
CA THR A 4 17.95 -5.83 -1.66
C THR A 4 16.44 -6.03 -1.48
N GLU A 5 16.05 -7.06 -0.72
CA GLU A 5 14.66 -7.29 -0.33
C GLU A 5 14.12 -6.11 0.48
N PHE A 6 12.82 -5.87 0.37
CA PHE A 6 12.19 -4.80 1.13
C PHE A 6 12.20 -5.07 2.64
N THR A 7 12.48 -4.01 3.41
CA THR A 7 12.15 -3.98 4.84
C THR A 7 10.75 -3.40 5.04
N THR A 8 10.08 -3.78 6.14
CA THR A 8 8.78 -3.21 6.52
C THR A 8 8.83 -1.69 6.58
N THR A 9 9.89 -1.10 7.16
CA THR A 9 10.06 0.36 7.24
C THR A 9 10.05 1.01 5.86
N VAL A 10 10.75 0.44 4.89
CA VAL A 10 10.81 0.98 3.53
C VAL A 10 9.47 0.84 2.81
N LEU A 11 8.78 -0.29 2.97
CA LEU A 11 7.44 -0.49 2.41
C LEU A 11 6.44 0.55 2.92
N VAL A 12 6.45 0.77 4.24
CA VAL A 12 5.57 1.74 4.90
C VAL A 12 5.92 3.16 4.44
N GLN A 13 7.20 3.53 4.39
CA GLN A 13 7.63 4.84 3.89
C GLN A 13 7.17 5.09 2.44
N LEU A 14 7.43 4.14 1.53
CA LEU A 14 7.01 4.25 0.13
C LEU A 14 5.50 4.42 0.02
N CYS A 15 4.73 3.64 0.77
CA CYS A 15 3.28 3.74 0.73
C CYS A 15 2.77 5.08 1.29
N THR A 16 3.35 5.56 2.39
CA THR A 16 3.03 6.88 2.94
C THR A 16 3.36 7.99 1.95
N GLU A 17 4.54 7.98 1.33
CA GLU A 17 4.95 9.01 0.36
C GLU A 17 3.99 9.07 -0.84
N ARG A 18 3.63 7.91 -1.40
CA ARG A 18 2.72 7.85 -2.56
C ARG A 18 1.30 8.27 -2.23
N THR A 19 0.79 7.88 -1.07
CA THR A 19 -0.58 8.23 -0.68
C THR A 19 -0.69 9.64 -0.13
N ARG A 20 0.41 10.23 0.38
CA ARG A 20 0.43 11.63 0.82
C ARG A 20 0.27 12.61 -0.34
N ASP A 21 0.67 12.24 -1.55
CA ASP A 21 0.37 13.02 -2.76
C ASP A 21 -1.15 13.14 -3.01
N LEU A 22 -1.90 12.08 -2.66
CA LEU A 22 -3.36 12.03 -2.76
C LEU A 22 -4.05 12.75 -1.58
N ALA A 23 -3.48 12.62 -0.38
CA ALA A 23 -4.02 13.15 0.87
C ALA A 23 -2.95 13.89 1.70
N PRO A 24 -2.54 15.11 1.29
CA PRO A 24 -1.40 15.81 1.91
C PRO A 24 -1.60 16.22 3.37
N GLY A 25 -2.85 16.27 3.84
CA GLY A 25 -3.23 16.58 5.22
C GLY A 25 -3.47 15.36 6.11
N ALA A 26 -3.31 14.14 5.60
CA ALA A 26 -3.60 12.94 6.38
C ALA A 26 -2.51 12.68 7.43
N THR A 27 -2.93 12.25 8.61
CA THR A 27 -2.05 11.71 9.65
C THR A 27 -1.96 10.21 9.49
N TYR A 28 -0.75 9.69 9.24
CA TYR A 28 -0.49 8.27 9.03
C TYR A 28 0.05 7.62 10.31
N PHE A 29 -0.51 6.48 10.69
CA PHE A 29 -0.08 5.72 11.85
C PHE A 29 0.83 4.56 11.42
N ALA A 30 2.07 4.89 11.05
CA ALA A 30 3.05 3.94 10.52
C ALA A 30 3.35 2.75 11.46
N ASP A 31 3.29 2.95 12.78
CA ASP A 31 3.50 1.90 13.78
C ASP A 31 2.40 0.84 13.78
N MET A 32 1.19 1.20 13.31
CA MET A 32 0.05 0.30 13.16
C MET A 32 -0.06 -0.29 11.75
N ALA A 33 0.94 -0.08 10.90
CA ALA A 33 0.93 -0.59 9.54
C ALA A 33 1.09 -2.12 9.50
N THR A 34 0.45 -2.75 8.51
CA THR A 34 0.64 -4.17 8.22
C THR A 34 1.23 -4.34 6.83
N THR A 35 2.07 -5.36 6.69
CA THR A 35 2.67 -5.76 5.41
C THR A 35 2.45 -7.24 5.20
N GLU A 36 1.94 -7.61 4.03
CA GLU A 36 1.71 -9.00 3.65
C GLU A 36 2.34 -9.28 2.29
N TRP A 37 3.05 -10.41 2.15
CA TRP A 37 3.57 -10.83 0.85
C TRP A 37 2.50 -11.59 0.06
N LEU A 38 2.11 -11.04 -1.10
CA LEU A 38 1.20 -11.66 -2.05
C LEU A 38 2.00 -12.45 -3.10
N SER A 39 2.36 -13.69 -2.77
CA SER A 39 3.21 -14.53 -3.63
C SER A 39 2.71 -14.67 -5.08
N SER A 40 1.39 -14.78 -5.29
CA SER A 40 0.81 -14.93 -6.64
C SER A 40 1.04 -13.72 -7.53
N SER A 41 1.07 -12.52 -6.96
CA SER A 41 1.27 -11.26 -7.70
C SER A 41 2.71 -10.75 -7.60
N SER A 42 3.54 -11.39 -6.77
CA SER A 42 4.89 -10.91 -6.42
C SER A 42 4.89 -9.46 -5.91
N LEU A 43 3.91 -9.12 -5.07
CA LEU A 43 3.72 -7.80 -4.49
C LEU A 43 3.67 -7.88 -2.97
N TRP A 44 4.20 -6.87 -2.30
CA TRP A 44 3.88 -6.54 -0.92
C TRP A 44 2.59 -5.74 -0.88
N PHE A 45 1.61 -6.23 -0.12
CA PHE A 45 0.43 -5.48 0.25
C PHE A 45 0.70 -4.74 1.55
N VAL A 46 0.59 -3.41 1.52
CA VAL A 46 0.85 -2.53 2.65
C VAL A 46 -0.43 -1.83 3.02
N VAL A 47 -0.79 -1.85 4.29
CA VAL A 47 -1.96 -1.15 4.84
C VAL A 47 -1.50 -0.26 5.98
N ILE A 48 -1.80 1.04 5.91
CA ILE A 48 -1.43 2.01 6.93
C ILE A 48 -2.68 2.73 7.40
N PRO A 49 -3.09 2.59 8.66
CA PRO A 49 -4.17 3.38 9.21
C PRO A 49 -3.86 4.87 9.10
N LYS A 50 -4.85 5.68 8.77
CA LYS A 50 -4.71 7.13 8.71
C LYS A 50 -5.99 7.86 9.08
N THR A 51 -5.87 9.11 9.48
CA THR A 51 -7.01 10.01 9.68
C THR A 51 -6.83 11.24 8.81
N LEU A 52 -7.89 11.70 8.15
CA LEU A 52 -7.94 12.95 7.38
C LEU A 52 -9.21 13.71 7.79
N ASP A 53 -9.07 14.97 8.22
CA ASP A 53 -10.19 15.81 8.68
C ASP A 53 -11.09 15.14 9.74
N GLY A 54 -10.47 14.34 10.62
CA GLY A 54 -11.18 13.59 11.67
C GLY A 54 -11.89 12.32 11.19
N VAL A 55 -11.74 11.94 9.92
CA VAL A 55 -12.28 10.72 9.34
C VAL A 55 -11.21 9.65 9.24
N ASP A 56 -11.46 8.51 9.88
CA ASP A 56 -10.58 7.34 9.82
C ASP A 56 -10.70 6.61 8.49
N SER A 57 -9.56 6.30 7.92
CA SER A 57 -9.40 5.57 6.66
C SER A 57 -8.08 4.81 6.70
N VAL A 58 -7.74 4.15 5.60
CA VAL A 58 -6.46 3.48 5.44
C VAL A 58 -5.83 3.88 4.12
N ALA A 59 -4.51 3.99 4.11
CA ALA A 59 -3.72 3.96 2.90
C ALA A 59 -3.41 2.50 2.55
N VAL A 60 -3.53 2.16 1.27
CA VAL A 60 -3.30 0.82 0.74
C VAL A 60 -2.36 0.90 -0.45
N CYS A 61 -1.34 0.04 -0.46
CA CYS A 61 -0.39 -0.03 -1.55
C CYS A 61 -0.03 -1.46 -1.94
N GLY A 62 0.20 -1.67 -3.23
CA GLY A 62 0.84 -2.87 -3.77
C GLY A 62 2.25 -2.51 -4.27
N ILE A 63 3.29 -3.08 -3.67
CA ILE A 63 4.70 -2.73 -3.93
C ILE A 63 5.49 -3.98 -4.35
N GLY A 64 5.99 -3.99 -5.58
CA GLY A 64 6.88 -5.02 -6.12
C GLY A 64 8.28 -4.50 -6.40
N GLY A 65 9.08 -5.32 -7.07
CA GLY A 65 10.46 -5.01 -7.40
C GLY A 65 11.39 -5.23 -6.21
N THR A 66 12.39 -4.35 -6.05
CA THR A 66 13.38 -4.40 -4.97
C THR A 66 13.50 -3.03 -4.31
N GLN A 67 14.16 -2.95 -3.15
CA GLN A 67 14.34 -1.69 -2.44
C GLN A 67 15.06 -0.61 -3.29
N GLU A 68 15.98 -1.02 -4.17
CA GLU A 68 16.72 -0.11 -5.07
C GLU A 68 15.91 0.32 -6.30
N ALA A 69 14.91 -0.48 -6.69
CA ALA A 69 14.06 -0.24 -7.84
C ALA A 69 12.60 -0.60 -7.50
N PRO A 70 11.94 0.17 -6.60
CA PRO A 70 10.60 -0.14 -6.16
C PRO A 70 9.57 0.14 -7.26
N VAL A 71 8.65 -0.82 -7.44
CA VAL A 71 7.52 -0.67 -8.37
C VAL A 71 6.24 -0.62 -7.56
N VAL A 72 5.62 0.55 -7.51
CA VAL A 72 4.32 0.72 -6.85
C VAL A 72 3.23 0.41 -7.88
N ALA A 73 2.66 -0.78 -7.79
CA ALA A 73 1.59 -1.25 -8.66
C ALA A 73 0.24 -0.59 -8.33
N LEU A 74 0.03 -0.26 -7.05
CA LEU A 74 -1.17 0.43 -6.57
C LEU A 74 -0.79 1.32 -5.39
N ALA A 75 -1.37 2.52 -5.34
CA ALA A 75 -1.37 3.38 -4.17
C ALA A 75 -2.73 4.09 -4.12
N GLY A 76 -3.42 4.00 -2.99
CA GLY A 76 -4.73 4.59 -2.86
C GLY A 76 -5.21 4.63 -1.41
N GLU A 77 -6.48 4.97 -1.26
CA GLU A 77 -7.14 5.12 0.02
C GLU A 77 -8.38 4.22 0.04
N SER A 78 -8.68 3.66 1.21
CA SER A 78 -9.87 2.85 1.40
C SER A 78 -10.45 3.10 2.79
N VAL A 79 -11.70 2.68 2.99
CA VAL A 79 -12.27 2.51 4.32
C VAL A 79 -11.78 1.16 4.89
N PRO A 80 -11.72 0.99 6.22
CA PRO A 80 -11.19 -0.25 6.81
C PRO A 80 -11.87 -1.53 6.31
N SER A 81 -13.18 -1.49 6.02
CA SER A 81 -13.92 -2.63 5.48
C SER A 81 -13.58 -2.98 4.04
N GLY A 82 -13.07 -2.04 3.24
CA GLY A 82 -12.73 -2.24 1.83
C GLY A 82 -11.31 -2.75 1.59
N VAL A 83 -10.51 -2.98 2.64
CA VAL A 83 -9.12 -3.46 2.52
C VAL A 83 -9.05 -4.86 1.91
N ALA A 84 -10.00 -5.72 2.31
CA ALA A 84 -10.05 -7.10 1.83
C ALA A 84 -10.30 -7.14 0.32
N ASP A 85 -11.21 -6.30 -0.19
CA ASP A 85 -11.49 -6.16 -1.62
C ASP A 85 -10.24 -5.69 -2.39
N VAL A 86 -9.57 -4.62 -1.93
CA VAL A 86 -8.31 -4.14 -2.56
C VAL A 86 -7.24 -5.25 -2.60
N ARG A 87 -7.12 -6.04 -1.54
CA ARG A 87 -6.22 -7.19 -1.50
C ARG A 87 -6.60 -8.25 -2.54
N GLN A 88 -7.90 -8.54 -2.69
CA GLN A 88 -8.36 -9.50 -3.70
C GLN A 88 -8.10 -9.00 -5.13
N GLU A 89 -8.32 -7.72 -5.41
CA GLU A 89 -8.03 -7.11 -6.72
C GLU A 89 -6.54 -7.25 -7.09
N LEU A 90 -5.65 -6.98 -6.13
CA LEU A 90 -4.20 -7.17 -6.32
C LEU A 90 -3.82 -8.63 -6.56
N LEU A 91 -4.48 -9.57 -5.90
CA LEU A 91 -4.29 -11.02 -6.11
C LEU A 91 -4.84 -11.50 -7.45
N ALA A 92 -5.92 -10.91 -7.93
CA ALA A 92 -6.50 -11.18 -9.24
C ALA A 92 -5.65 -10.61 -10.40
N GLY A 93 -4.69 -9.73 -10.08
CA GLY A 93 -3.89 -9.02 -11.08
C GLY A 93 -4.71 -8.02 -11.89
N ALA A 94 -5.88 -7.63 -11.38
CA ALA A 94 -6.70 -6.61 -12.01
C ALA A 94 -6.02 -5.25 -11.78
N PRO A 95 -5.51 -4.57 -12.83
CA PRO A 95 -5.28 -3.14 -12.68
C PRO A 95 -6.64 -2.53 -12.36
N GLY A 96 -6.75 -1.73 -11.29
CA GLY A 96 -7.98 -1.03 -10.95
C GLY A 96 -8.56 -0.40 -12.20
N GLY A 97 -9.66 -0.97 -12.68
CA GLY A 97 -10.19 -0.77 -14.02
C GLY A 97 -11.69 -0.91 -13.96
N GLU A 98 -12.30 0.21 -13.59
CA GLU A 98 -13.63 0.70 -13.99
C GLU A 98 -14.68 -0.37 -14.38
N SER A 99 -15.76 -0.42 -13.61
CA SER A 99 -17.11 -0.70 -14.13
C SER A 99 -18.11 0.21 -13.44
#